data_AF-A0A7X1PD90-F1
#
_entry.id   AF-A0A7X1PD90-F1
#
_cell.length_a   1.000
_cell.length_b   1.000
_cell.length_c   1.000
_cell.angle_alpha   90.00
_cell.angle_beta   90.00
_cell.angle_gamma   90.00
#
_symmetry.space_group_name_H-M   'P 1'
#
loop_
_entity.id
_entity.type
_entity.pdbx_description
1 polymer ?
#
loop_
_entity_poly.entity_id
_entity_poly.type
_entity_poly.pdbx_seq_one_letter_code
_entity_poly.pdbx_strand_id
1 'polypeptide(L)'
;MGGQTITSSRLGHYTGVHFASLTVNTLDDNDDGVCNSSHCSLREAIIAANTRSGADTITFSENGNGVITVPSVSSDLPALTDAAGLTIDGDGDVKVHGDFARRPFLVDPDGSLTLT
;
A
#
# COMPACT_ATOMS: atom_id res chain seq x y z
N MET A 1 15.54 32.25 -22.73
CA MET A 1 14.09 31.96 -22.85
C MET A 1 13.88 30.58 -22.24
N GLY A 2 13.09 30.35 -21.20
CA GLY A 2 12.28 31.22 -20.35
C GLY A 2 12.33 30.65 -18.92
N GLY A 3 12.19 31.54 -17.93
CA GLY A 3 12.21 31.16 -16.52
C GLY A 3 10.91 30.49 -16.07
N GLN A 4 10.98 29.82 -14.93
CA GLN A 4 9.81 29.61 -14.08
C GLN A 4 10.04 30.35 -12.76
N THR A 5 9.21 31.35 -12.56
CA THR A 5 9.11 32.20 -11.38
C THR A 5 8.30 31.46 -10.34
N ILE A 6 8.91 31.08 -9.21
CA ILE A 6 8.20 30.53 -8.05
C ILE A 6 7.78 31.67 -7.13
N THR A 7 6.52 32.08 -7.21
CA THR A 7 5.90 33.01 -6.24
C THR A 7 5.40 32.23 -5.03
N SER A 8 6.03 32.50 -3.89
CA SER A 8 5.68 32.04 -2.53
C SER A 8 4.22 32.34 -2.15
N SER A 9 3.53 31.39 -1.53
CA SER A 9 2.24 31.60 -0.87
C SER A 9 2.08 30.70 0.36
N ARG A 10 2.51 31.26 1.51
CA ARG A 10 2.28 30.87 2.91
C ARG A 10 2.96 29.61 3.45
N LEU A 11 3.50 29.80 4.66
CA LEU A 11 4.32 28.87 5.45
C LEU A 11 3.70 27.49 5.64
N GLY A 12 4.49 26.46 5.35
CA GLY A 12 4.30 25.10 5.83
C GLY A 12 5.47 24.25 5.32
N HIS A 13 6.23 23.66 6.24
CA HIS A 13 7.26 22.65 6.04
C HIS A 13 7.52 22.19 4.58
N TYR A 14 8.72 22.45 4.07
CA TYR A 14 9.33 21.56 3.07
C TYR A 14 9.71 20.23 3.76
N THR A 15 8.74 19.50 4.30
CA THR A 15 8.92 18.07 4.46
C THR A 15 8.76 17.52 3.05
N GLY A 16 9.86 17.04 2.46
CA GLY A 16 9.76 16.21 1.27
C GLY A 16 8.65 15.19 1.53
N VAL A 17 7.59 15.28 0.74
CA VAL A 17 6.52 14.28 0.78
C VAL A 17 7.18 12.95 0.50
N HIS A 18 7.30 12.12 1.52
CA HIS A 18 7.78 10.76 1.39
C HIS A 18 6.65 9.96 0.74
N PHE A 19 6.54 10.03 -0.58
CA PHE A 19 5.72 9.11 -1.34
C PHE A 19 6.55 7.85 -1.57
N ALA A 20 6.63 7.00 -0.56
CA ALA A 20 7.15 5.66 -0.76
C ALA A 20 6.04 4.81 -1.36
N SER A 21 6.19 4.47 -2.65
CA SER A 21 5.31 3.53 -3.31
C SER A 21 5.79 2.10 -3.05
N LEU A 22 4.88 1.23 -2.67
CA LEU A 22 5.05 -0.22 -2.63
C LEU A 22 4.23 -0.79 -3.78
N THR A 23 4.86 -1.54 -4.68
CA THR A 23 4.18 -2.04 -5.88
C THR A 23 3.95 -3.53 -5.77
N VAL A 24 2.70 -3.93 -5.57
CA VAL A 24 2.27 -5.32 -5.63
C VAL A 24 2.40 -5.81 -7.07
N ASN A 25 3.08 -6.94 -7.25
CA ASN A 25 3.39 -7.51 -8.56
C ASN A 25 3.05 -8.99 -8.72
N THR A 26 2.38 -9.55 -7.71
CA THR A 26 1.78 -10.88 -7.78
C THR A 26 0.38 -10.88 -7.17
N LEU A 27 -0.45 -11.81 -7.62
CA LEU A 27 -1.80 -12.07 -7.08
C LEU A 27 -1.80 -13.08 -5.93
N ASP A 28 -0.69 -13.79 -5.72
CA ASP A 28 -0.58 -14.72 -4.61
C ASP A 28 -0.40 -13.98 -3.26
N ASP A 29 -0.66 -14.69 -2.17
CA ASP A 29 -0.59 -14.19 -0.79
C ASP A 29 0.65 -14.77 -0.05
N ASN A 30 1.69 -15.17 -0.79
CA ASN A 30 2.93 -15.63 -0.18
C ASN A 30 3.75 -14.46 0.34
N ASP A 31 4.67 -14.76 1.25
CA ASP A 31 5.59 -13.82 1.85
C ASP A 31 7.00 -14.42 1.77
N ASP A 32 7.83 -13.90 0.86
CA ASP A 32 9.25 -14.22 0.72
C ASP A 32 10.15 -13.34 1.62
N GLY A 33 9.52 -12.43 2.37
CA GLY A 33 10.13 -11.53 3.34
C GLY A 33 10.49 -10.16 2.79
N VAL A 34 10.39 -9.92 1.47
CA VAL A 34 10.77 -8.63 0.88
C VAL A 34 9.87 -8.26 -0.30
N CYS A 35 9.08 -7.20 -0.16
CA CYS A 35 8.43 -6.56 -1.31
C CYS A 35 9.47 -5.92 -2.24
N ASN A 36 9.79 -6.59 -3.35
CA ASN A 36 10.75 -6.17 -4.36
C ASN A 36 10.24 -6.46 -5.79
N SER A 37 11.04 -6.17 -6.82
CA SER A 37 10.63 -6.35 -8.22
C SER A 37 10.45 -7.81 -8.64
N SER A 38 10.98 -8.76 -7.88
CA SER A 38 10.85 -10.20 -8.14
C SER A 38 9.55 -10.76 -7.56
N HIS A 39 9.18 -10.29 -6.37
CA HIS A 39 7.99 -10.71 -5.63
C HIS A 39 7.55 -9.61 -4.68
N CYS A 40 6.29 -9.22 -4.76
CA CYS A 40 5.62 -8.36 -3.80
C CYS A 40 4.12 -8.68 -3.83
N SER A 41 3.64 -9.44 -2.86
CA SER A 41 2.24 -9.69 -2.56
C SER A 41 1.63 -8.53 -1.78
N LEU A 42 0.30 -8.50 -1.70
CA LEU A 42 -0.40 -7.53 -0.85
C LEU A 42 0.01 -7.65 0.62
N ARG A 43 0.29 -8.87 1.10
CA ARG A 43 0.79 -9.12 2.45
C ARG A 43 2.13 -8.47 2.69
N GLU A 44 3.08 -8.68 1.79
CA GLU A 44 4.42 -8.10 1.90
C GLU A 44 4.39 -6.58 1.83
N ALA A 45 3.55 -6.03 0.96
CA ALA A 45 3.35 -4.59 0.86
C ALA A 45 2.81 -4.00 2.18
N ILE A 46 1.81 -4.66 2.80
CA ILE A 46 1.29 -4.24 4.11
C ILE A 46 2.37 -4.31 5.20
N ILE A 47 3.13 -5.42 5.26
CA ILE A 47 4.23 -5.57 6.24
C ILE A 47 5.25 -4.45 6.05
N ALA A 48 5.64 -4.16 4.80
CA ALA A 48 6.59 -3.11 4.51
C ALA A 48 6.06 -1.73 4.91
N ALA A 49 4.82 -1.38 4.57
CA ALA A 49 4.19 -0.11 4.95
C ALA A 49 4.14 0.07 6.47
N ASN A 50 3.74 -0.96 7.21
CA ASN A 50 3.68 -0.92 8.67
C ASN A 50 5.04 -0.65 9.35
N THR A 51 6.16 -0.94 8.68
CA THR A 51 7.52 -0.72 9.22
C THR A 51 8.15 0.61 8.80
N ARG A 52 7.57 1.29 7.82
CA ARG A 52 8.09 2.55 7.29
C ARG A 52 7.54 3.72 8.08
N SER A 53 8.28 4.83 8.03
CA SER A 53 7.87 6.08 8.65
C SER A 53 7.25 7.01 7.61
N GLY A 54 6.18 7.70 7.99
CA GLY A 54 5.45 8.59 7.07
C GLY A 54 4.39 7.83 6.29
N ALA A 55 3.52 8.56 5.59
CA ALA A 55 2.42 7.95 4.85
C ALA A 55 2.95 7.14 3.66
N ASP A 56 2.44 5.92 3.48
CA ASP A 56 2.79 5.04 2.37
C ASP A 56 1.65 4.89 1.35
N THR A 57 2.00 4.54 0.12
CA THR A 57 1.03 4.19 -0.94
C THR A 57 1.35 2.81 -1.50
N ILE A 58 0.38 1.90 -1.48
CA ILE A 58 0.44 0.62 -2.17
C ILE A 58 -0.25 0.78 -3.53
N THR A 59 0.47 0.46 -4.59
CA THR A 59 -0.03 0.39 -5.97
C THR A 59 0.14 -1.01 -6.52
N PHE A 60 -0.40 -1.26 -7.72
CA PHE A 60 -0.35 -2.56 -8.36
C PHE A 60 0.27 -2.42 -9.76
N SER A 61 1.17 -3.35 -10.10
CA SER A 61 1.67 -3.51 -11.47
C SER A 61 0.69 -4.34 -12.30
N GLU A 62 0.89 -4.40 -13.62
CA GLU A 62 0.05 -5.22 -14.52
C GLU A 62 -0.09 -6.69 -14.04
N ASN A 63 0.97 -7.26 -13.46
CA ASN A 63 0.98 -8.63 -12.93
C ASN A 63 0.33 -8.77 -11.54
N GLY A 64 0.15 -7.65 -10.83
CA GLY A 64 -0.55 -7.57 -9.55
C GLY A 64 -2.02 -7.13 -9.66
N ASN A 65 -2.50 -6.82 -10.87
CA ASN A 65 -3.88 -6.42 -11.13
C ASN A 65 -4.81 -7.64 -11.25
N GLY A 66 -6.05 -7.52 -10.74
CA GLY A 66 -7.06 -8.58 -10.81
C GLY A 66 -7.62 -8.99 -9.44
N VAL A 67 -7.91 -10.27 -9.26
CA VAL A 67 -8.51 -10.79 -8.01
C VAL A 67 -7.42 -11.36 -7.11
N ILE A 68 -7.17 -10.66 -6.00
CA ILE A 68 -6.33 -11.13 -4.90
C ILE A 68 -7.26 -11.85 -3.90
N THR A 69 -7.08 -13.17 -3.77
CA THR A 69 -7.88 -13.97 -2.83
C THR A 69 -7.09 -14.23 -1.55
N VAL A 70 -7.51 -13.55 -0.48
CA VAL A 70 -6.98 -13.68 0.87
C VAL A 70 -7.83 -14.69 1.66
N PRO A 71 -7.24 -15.68 2.33
CA PRO A 71 -5.86 -16.09 2.28
C PRO A 71 -5.70 -17.36 1.44
N SER A 72 -4.79 -17.33 0.48
CA SER A 72 -4.24 -18.57 -0.04
C SER A 72 -3.39 -19.29 1.03
N VAL A 73 -2.92 -18.58 2.07
CA VAL A 73 -2.02 -19.09 3.13
C VAL A 73 -2.68 -19.31 4.51
N SER A 74 -3.99 -19.53 4.59
CA SER A 74 -4.76 -19.87 5.81
C SER A 74 -4.87 -18.83 6.94
N SER A 75 -4.18 -17.68 6.91
CA SER A 75 -4.22 -16.61 7.93
C SER A 75 -4.67 -15.25 7.39
N ASP A 76 -5.29 -14.39 8.21
CA ASP A 76 -5.62 -13.00 7.82
C ASP A 76 -4.40 -12.22 7.29
N LEU A 77 -4.64 -11.18 6.49
CA LEU A 77 -3.62 -10.17 6.20
C LEU A 77 -3.18 -9.50 7.52
N PRO A 78 -1.94 -9.00 7.61
CA PRO A 78 -1.50 -8.24 8.77
C PRO A 78 -2.44 -7.04 8.99
N ALA A 79 -2.66 -6.69 10.25
CA ALA A 79 -3.38 -5.46 10.57
C ALA A 79 -2.63 -4.24 10.03
N LEU A 80 -3.38 -3.22 9.61
CA LEU A 80 -2.83 -1.97 9.11
C LEU A 80 -2.52 -1.07 10.31
N THR A 81 -1.24 -0.81 10.55
CA THR A 81 -0.74 -0.07 11.74
C THR A 81 -0.06 1.24 11.39
N ASP A 82 0.02 1.61 10.11
CA ASP A 82 0.61 2.88 9.69
C ASP A 82 -0.26 4.06 10.17
N ALA A 83 0.24 4.74 11.21
CA ALA A 83 -0.39 5.89 11.83
C ALA A 83 -0.20 7.19 11.03
N ALA A 84 0.81 7.25 10.17
CA ALA A 84 0.98 8.38 9.25
C ALA A 84 0.02 8.26 8.05
N GLY A 85 -0.41 7.04 7.74
CA GLY A 85 -1.58 6.70 6.95
C GLY A 85 -1.23 5.94 5.68
N LEU A 86 -1.93 4.83 5.47
CA LEU A 86 -1.79 3.99 4.30
C LEU A 86 -2.85 4.33 3.24
N THR A 87 -2.41 4.52 2.00
CA THR A 87 -3.28 4.50 0.82
C THR A 87 -3.07 3.21 0.04
N ILE A 88 -4.15 2.52 -0.33
CA ILE A 88 -4.12 1.44 -1.31
C ILE A 88 -4.86 1.93 -2.55
N ASP A 89 -4.11 2.15 -3.62
CA ASP A 89 -4.61 2.62 -4.90
C ASP A 89 -4.73 1.43 -5.85
N GLY A 90 -5.97 1.01 -6.12
CA GLY A 90 -6.27 -0.17 -6.92
C GLY A 90 -6.35 0.10 -8.42
N ASP A 91 -6.19 1.36 -8.86
CA ASP A 91 -6.34 1.82 -10.25
C ASP A 91 -7.64 1.31 -10.94
N GLY A 92 -8.67 1.01 -10.14
CA GLY A 92 -9.99 0.52 -10.59
C GLY A 92 -10.11 -0.98 -10.91
N ASP A 93 -9.00 -1.73 -10.99
CA ASP A 93 -9.00 -3.12 -11.48
C ASP A 93 -8.64 -4.18 -10.42
N VAL A 94 -8.43 -3.76 -9.17
CA VAL A 94 -8.07 -4.66 -8.06
C VAL A 94 -9.28 -5.06 -7.23
N LYS A 95 -9.44 -6.36 -6.99
CA LYS A 95 -10.44 -6.93 -6.10
C LYS A 95 -9.75 -7.75 -5.01
N VAL A 96 -9.97 -7.38 -3.75
CA VAL A 96 -9.47 -8.16 -2.61
C VAL A 96 -10.62 -8.94 -1.99
N HIS A 97 -10.53 -10.27 -2.01
CA HIS A 97 -11.59 -11.15 -1.53
C HIS A 97 -11.12 -11.95 -0.31
N GLY A 98 -11.85 -11.89 0.80
CA GLY A 98 -11.54 -12.61 2.05
C GLY A 98 -12.03 -14.06 2.11
N ASP A 99 -12.42 -14.63 0.98
CA ASP A 99 -13.00 -15.98 0.83
C ASP A 99 -14.15 -16.32 1.81
N PHE A 100 -14.96 -15.31 2.16
CA PHE A 100 -16.02 -15.38 3.20
C PHE A 100 -15.56 -15.79 4.61
N ALA A 101 -14.29 -16.11 4.78
CA ALA A 101 -13.74 -16.67 5.99
C ALA A 101 -12.87 -15.67 6.75
N ARG A 102 -12.46 -14.57 6.10
CA ARG A 102 -11.52 -13.57 6.60
C ARG A 102 -11.97 -12.14 6.32
N ARG A 103 -11.39 -11.20 7.07
CA ARG A 103 -11.55 -9.77 6.82
C ARG A 103 -10.46 -9.33 5.87
N PRO A 104 -10.78 -8.79 4.68
CA PRO A 104 -9.75 -8.31 3.74
C PRO A 104 -8.81 -7.29 4.37
N PHE A 105 -9.34 -6.38 5.19
CA PHE A 105 -8.55 -5.38 5.89
C PHE A 105 -9.00 -5.25 7.34
N LEU A 106 -8.03 -5.31 8.25
CA LEU A 106 -8.19 -4.95 9.66
C LEU A 106 -7.35 -3.70 9.91
N VAL A 107 -7.98 -2.60 10.32
CA VAL A 107 -7.28 -1.36 10.68
C VAL A 107 -7.13 -1.34 12.20
N ASP A 108 -5.88 -1.26 12.68
CA ASP A 108 -5.62 -1.13 14.11
C ASP A 108 -6.01 0.26 14.63
N PRO A 109 -6.22 0.44 15.95
CA PRO A 109 -6.70 1.71 16.51
C PRO A 109 -5.85 2.93 16.16
N ASP A 110 -4.56 2.73 15.95
CA ASP A 110 -3.59 3.76 15.58
C ASP A 110 -3.36 3.84 14.06
N GLY A 111 -3.91 2.91 13.28
CA GLY A 111 -3.74 2.86 11.84
C GLY A 111 -4.77 3.71 11.08
N SER A 112 -4.42 4.08 9.85
CA SER A 112 -5.33 4.72 8.91
C SER A 112 -5.25 4.06 7.53
N LEU A 113 -6.41 3.84 6.91
CA LEU A 113 -6.53 3.28 5.57
C LEU A 113 -7.38 4.18 4.67
N THR A 114 -6.86 4.51 3.50
CA THR A 114 -7.60 5.07 2.37
C THR A 114 -7.57 4.07 1.20
N LEU A 115 -8.72 3.85 0.56
CA LEU A 115 -8.84 3.04 -0.67
C LEU A 115 -9.21 3.98 -1.82
N THR A 116 -8.49 3.91 -2.94
CA THR A 116 -8.72 4.73 -4.14
C THR A 116 -8.80 3.91 -5.41
#